data_AF-A0A8H5FVA0-F1
#
_entry.id   AF-A0A8H5FVA0-F1
#
_cell.length_a   1.000
_cell.length_b   1.000
_cell.length_c   1.000
_cell.angle_alpha   90.00
_cell.angle_beta   90.00
_cell.angle_gamma   90.00
#
_symmetry.space_group_name_H-M   'P 1'
#
loop_
_entity.id
_entity.type
_entity.pdbx_description
1 polymer ?
#
loop_
_entity_poly.entity_id
_entity_poly.type
_entity_poly.pdbx_seq_one_letter_code
_entity_poly.pdbx_strand_id
1 'polypeptide(L)'
;MTSLLDGAFTISDATELIGRYSAICKDISALTTGDCRPNVSWTWHTESFSMRIYTMCDIEVGEELTAANCSTLDSAAERAKDLASDGIFGCGCGPSCSDPAGIKIGDERRAQFRSQPVIVSQPLAPSPDSEAPDAWVQPVHRRLQELEEEGVQACGEFSRALFQLVNIYSYLQDVEKVMMYAKKIKGVYRVEGKDFPAQFYSAKGIKRSPYYQMREMQKSVGGSMPAILMTFG
;
A
#
# COMPACT_ATOMS: atom_id res chain seq x y z
N MET A 1 5.28 -14.83 -4.68
CA MET A 1 6.57 -15.02 -3.98
C MET A 1 6.33 -16.20 -3.04
N THR A 2 7.09 -17.29 -3.19
CA THR A 2 6.79 -18.55 -2.51
C THR A 2 7.91 -18.80 -1.51
N SER A 3 7.56 -18.90 -0.23
CA SER A 3 8.41 -19.51 0.78
C SER A 3 8.56 -20.99 0.40
N LEU A 4 9.79 -21.51 0.48
CA LEU A 4 10.02 -22.95 0.38
C LEU A 4 10.22 -23.49 1.79
N LEU A 5 9.86 -24.77 1.98
CA LEU A 5 10.18 -25.56 3.16
C LEU A 5 11.64 -25.28 3.60
N ASP A 6 11.84 -25.06 4.91
CA ASP A 6 13.10 -24.72 5.60
C ASP A 6 13.53 -23.23 5.64
N GLY A 7 12.61 -22.29 5.42
CA GLY A 7 12.90 -20.86 5.59
C GLY A 7 13.73 -20.27 4.44
N ALA A 8 13.67 -20.91 3.27
CA ALA A 8 14.30 -20.46 2.05
C ALA A 8 13.38 -19.50 1.29
N PHE A 9 13.89 -18.29 1.04
CA PHE A 9 13.23 -17.24 0.28
C PHE A 9 13.72 -17.27 -1.17
N THR A 10 12.79 -17.35 -2.13
CA THR A 10 13.13 -17.18 -3.55
C THR A 10 13.17 -15.69 -3.89
N ILE A 11 14.33 -15.22 -4.34
CA ILE A 11 14.58 -13.83 -4.72
C ILE A 11 14.61 -13.75 -6.24
N SER A 12 13.71 -12.94 -6.80
CA SER A 12 13.74 -12.54 -8.21
C SER A 12 14.33 -11.14 -8.32
N ASP A 13 15.42 -10.99 -9.09
CA ASP A 13 15.93 -9.68 -9.49
C ASP A 13 14.94 -9.00 -10.46
N ALA A 14 14.90 -7.66 -10.43
CA ALA A 14 14.00 -6.81 -11.22
C ALA A 14 14.22 -6.91 -12.74
N THR A 15 15.25 -7.64 -13.19
CA THR A 15 15.62 -7.80 -14.61
C THR A 15 15.15 -9.12 -15.22
N GLU A 16 14.15 -9.77 -14.62
CA GLU A 16 13.45 -10.99 -15.08
C GLU A 16 14.04 -11.68 -16.33
N LEU A 17 14.91 -12.68 -16.14
CA LEU A 17 14.93 -13.94 -16.90
C LEU A 17 16.07 -14.89 -16.48
N ILE A 18 17.15 -14.43 -15.85
CA ILE A 18 18.27 -15.28 -15.39
C ILE A 18 18.87 -14.70 -14.09
N GLY A 19 18.92 -15.50 -13.01
CA GLY A 19 19.51 -15.09 -11.72
C GLY A 19 18.57 -15.18 -10.51
N ARG A 20 17.94 -16.35 -10.28
CA ARG A 20 17.20 -16.60 -9.03
C ARG A 20 18.20 -16.78 -7.89
N TYR A 21 18.31 -15.80 -7.01
CA TYR A 21 18.98 -16.01 -5.73
C TYR A 21 18.00 -16.72 -4.79
N SER A 22 18.52 -17.58 -3.93
CA SER A 22 17.76 -18.08 -2.78
C SER A 22 18.54 -17.72 -1.53
N ALA A 23 17.85 -17.21 -0.52
CA ALA A 23 18.45 -16.88 0.77
C ALA A 23 17.73 -17.64 1.88
N ILE A 24 18.48 -18.11 2.86
CA ILE A 24 17.92 -18.64 4.11
C ILE A 24 18.18 -17.58 5.18
N CYS A 25 17.12 -17.00 5.71
CA CYS A 25 17.20 -15.93 6.70
C CYS A 25 16.48 -16.36 7.97
N LYS A 26 17.20 -17.04 8.86
CA LYS A 26 16.66 -17.61 10.10
C LYS A 26 15.84 -16.61 10.91
N ASP A 27 16.34 -15.37 11.05
CA ASP A 27 15.67 -14.35 11.84
C ASP A 27 14.34 -13.90 11.20
N ILE A 28 14.25 -13.90 9.87
CA ILE A 28 13.02 -13.53 9.15
C ILE A 28 12.03 -14.70 9.12
N SER A 29 12.52 -15.93 8.98
CA SER A 29 11.69 -17.13 9.07
C SER A 29 10.97 -17.26 10.43
N ALA A 30 11.52 -16.67 11.49
CA ALA A 30 10.84 -16.59 12.78
C ALA A 30 9.64 -15.61 12.78
N LEU A 31 9.62 -14.62 11.89
CA LEU A 31 8.55 -13.61 11.77
C LEU A 31 7.40 -14.08 10.89
N THR A 32 7.63 -15.10 10.08
CA THR A 32 6.61 -15.66 9.18
C THR A 32 5.69 -16.61 9.96
N THR A 33 5.07 -16.09 11.00
CA THR A 33 3.89 -16.67 11.62
C THR A 33 2.79 -16.63 10.56
N GLY A 34 1.91 -17.63 10.44
CA GLY A 34 0.85 -17.67 9.42
C GLY A 34 -0.22 -16.59 9.53
N ASP A 35 0.12 -15.38 9.95
CA ASP A 35 -0.72 -14.21 10.10
C ASP A 35 -1.01 -13.59 8.72
N CYS A 36 -2.30 -13.45 8.43
CA CYS A 36 -2.80 -12.83 7.20
C CYS A 36 -3.03 -11.31 7.35
N ARG A 37 -2.59 -10.71 8.47
CA ARG A 37 -2.70 -9.30 8.86
C ARG A 37 -1.35 -8.76 9.36
N PRO A 38 -0.30 -8.81 8.53
CA PRO A 38 1.07 -8.59 8.99
C PRO A 38 1.33 -7.13 9.40
N ASN A 39 2.07 -6.94 10.50
CA ASN A 39 2.54 -5.62 10.93
C ASN A 39 3.93 -5.25 10.38
N VAL A 40 4.65 -6.21 9.80
CA VAL A 40 5.91 -5.98 9.08
C VAL A 40 5.86 -6.54 7.66
N SER A 41 6.73 -6.00 6.82
CA SER A 41 7.03 -6.54 5.50
C SER A 41 8.53 -6.48 5.26
N TRP A 42 9.03 -7.29 4.34
CA TRP A 42 10.45 -7.41 4.07
C TRP A 42 10.75 -7.28 2.59
N THR A 43 11.99 -6.94 2.27
CA THR A 43 12.45 -6.84 0.90
C THR A 43 13.90 -7.22 0.75
N TRP A 44 14.25 -7.70 -0.43
CA TRP A 44 15.62 -8.02 -0.79
C TRP A 44 16.32 -6.81 -1.41
N HIS A 45 17.53 -6.51 -0.93
CA HIS A 45 18.39 -5.47 -1.49
C HIS A 45 19.59 -6.14 -2.16
N THR A 46 19.58 -6.23 -3.49
CA THR A 46 20.65 -6.87 -4.28
C THR A 46 22.00 -6.18 -4.09
N GLU A 47 22.04 -4.84 -4.09
CA GLU A 47 23.28 -4.06 -3.97
C GLU A 47 24.06 -4.34 -2.69
N SER A 48 23.35 -4.52 -1.57
CA SER A 48 23.96 -4.82 -0.27
C SER A 48 23.85 -6.29 0.13
N PHE A 49 23.30 -7.14 -0.75
CA PHE A 49 23.05 -8.56 -0.51
C PHE A 49 22.38 -8.85 0.84
N SER A 50 21.31 -8.11 1.15
CA SER A 50 20.68 -8.11 2.48
C SER A 50 19.16 -8.14 2.39
N MET A 51 18.51 -8.89 3.29
CA MET A 51 17.07 -8.72 3.55
C MET A 51 16.86 -7.61 4.58
N ARG A 52 15.85 -6.77 4.36
CA ARG A 52 15.49 -5.67 5.26
C ARG A 52 14.01 -5.77 5.61
N ILE A 53 13.70 -5.55 6.88
CA ILE A 53 12.36 -5.60 7.45
C ILE A 53 11.92 -4.17 7.75
N TYR A 54 10.65 -3.89 7.49
CA TYR A 54 10.03 -2.59 7.66
C TYR A 54 8.69 -2.76 8.34
N THR A 55 8.39 -1.85 9.26
CA THR A 55 7.07 -1.76 9.90
C THR A 55 6.07 -1.16 8.93
N MET A 56 4.87 -1.75 8.87
CA MET A 56 3.77 -1.32 7.99
C MET A 56 2.72 -0.52 8.75
N CYS A 57 2.72 -0.63 10.07
CA CYS A 57 1.90 0.12 11.01
C CYS A 57 2.74 0.49 12.24
N ASP A 58 2.12 1.20 13.18
CA ASP A 58 2.68 1.36 14.51
C ASP A 58 2.63 0.00 15.24
N ILE A 59 3.66 -0.30 16.03
CA ILE A 59 3.83 -1.57 16.74
C ILE A 59 4.09 -1.24 18.21
N GLU A 60 3.31 -1.82 19.11
CA GLU A 60 3.44 -1.58 20.54
C GLU A 60 4.62 -2.36 21.15
N VAL A 61 5.11 -1.90 22.31
CA VAL A 61 6.20 -2.61 23.00
C VAL A 61 5.71 -3.98 23.47
N GLY A 62 6.35 -5.04 22.98
CA GLY A 62 6.01 -6.42 23.31
C GLY A 62 5.01 -7.05 22.34
N GLU A 63 4.52 -6.33 21.34
CA GLU A 63 3.76 -6.89 20.23
C GLU A 63 4.66 -7.79 19.37
N GLU A 64 4.13 -8.92 18.93
CA GLU A 64 4.83 -9.85 18.04
C GLU A 64 4.94 -9.26 16.63
N LEU A 65 6.12 -9.38 16.01
CA LEU A 65 6.32 -8.97 14.63
C LEU A 65 5.88 -10.08 13.68
N THR A 66 4.93 -9.78 12.79
CA THR A 66 4.34 -10.77 11.88
C THR A 66 4.49 -10.35 10.41
N ALA A 67 4.97 -11.28 9.58
CA ALA A 67 5.08 -11.13 8.13
C ALA A 67 4.19 -12.17 7.42
N ALA A 68 3.50 -11.74 6.36
CA ALA A 68 2.63 -12.65 5.62
C ALA A 68 3.42 -13.54 4.65
N ASN A 69 3.16 -14.85 4.70
CA ASN A 69 3.63 -15.84 3.72
C ASN A 69 2.67 -16.08 2.55
N CYS A 70 1.49 -15.47 2.60
CA CYS A 70 0.48 -15.57 1.55
C CYS A 70 0.15 -14.19 0.99
N SER A 71 -0.54 -14.16 -0.14
CA SER A 71 -1.10 -12.90 -0.65
C SER A 71 -2.29 -12.50 0.23
N THR A 72 -2.14 -11.37 0.93
CA THR A 72 -3.07 -10.93 1.98
C THR A 72 -4.46 -10.59 1.46
N LEU A 73 -4.64 -10.37 0.16
CA LEU A 73 -5.94 -10.06 -0.45
C LEU A 73 -6.66 -11.28 -1.02
N ASP A 74 -6.06 -12.48 -0.97
CA ASP A 74 -6.74 -13.71 -1.39
C ASP A 74 -7.82 -14.14 -0.42
N SER A 75 -8.70 -15.05 -0.83
CA SER A 75 -9.72 -15.64 0.04
C SER A 75 -9.09 -16.46 1.18
N ALA A 76 -9.82 -16.69 2.27
CA ALA A 76 -9.32 -17.48 3.39
C ALA A 76 -8.90 -18.90 2.96
N ALA A 77 -9.63 -19.49 2.02
CA ALA A 77 -9.31 -20.80 1.46
C ALA A 77 -8.00 -20.80 0.66
N GLU A 78 -7.77 -19.78 -0.16
CA GLU A 78 -6.52 -19.61 -0.91
C GLU A 78 -5.34 -19.31 0.02
N ARG A 79 -5.51 -18.41 0.99
CA ARG A 79 -4.48 -18.11 2.00
C ARG A 79 -4.12 -19.36 2.80
N ALA A 80 -5.11 -20.15 3.23
CA ALA A 80 -4.87 -21.40 3.94
C ALA A 80 -4.13 -22.43 3.08
N LYS A 81 -4.43 -22.50 1.78
CA LYS A 81 -3.72 -23.37 0.83
C LYS A 81 -2.27 -22.95 0.66
N ASP A 82 -1.99 -21.67 0.52
CA ASP A 82 -0.63 -21.13 0.40
C ASP A 82 0.17 -21.40 1.69
N LEU A 83 -0.40 -21.07 2.84
CA LEU A 83 0.21 -21.33 4.15
C LEU A 83 0.46 -22.83 4.40
N ALA A 84 -0.44 -23.72 3.96
CA ALA A 84 -0.24 -25.15 4.09
C ALA A 84 0.96 -25.67 3.28
N SER A 85 1.31 -25.01 2.16
CA SER A 85 2.50 -25.34 1.39
C SER A 85 3.81 -25.05 2.15
N ASP A 86 3.74 -24.14 3.13
CA ASP A 86 4.81 -23.82 4.08
C ASP A 86 4.75 -24.63 5.38
N GLY A 87 3.84 -25.61 5.48
CA GLY A 87 3.62 -26.40 6.70
C GLY A 87 2.85 -25.65 7.79
N ILE A 88 2.25 -24.51 7.47
CA ILE A 88 1.45 -23.72 8.42
C ILE A 88 -0.03 -24.09 8.27
N PHE A 89 -0.60 -24.71 9.31
CA PHE A 89 -1.99 -25.17 9.32
C PHE A 89 -2.82 -24.37 10.33
N GLY A 90 -3.98 -23.88 9.89
CA GLY A 90 -4.94 -23.20 10.76
C GLY A 90 -4.53 -21.76 11.14
N CYS A 91 -4.69 -20.81 10.22
CA CYS A 91 -4.51 -19.40 10.52
C CYS A 91 -5.59 -18.91 11.50
N GLY A 92 -5.18 -18.39 12.66
CA GLY A 92 -6.06 -17.86 13.70
C GLY A 92 -5.95 -16.34 13.90
N CYS A 93 -5.40 -15.59 12.94
CA CYS A 93 -5.02 -14.18 13.11
C CYS A 93 -6.19 -13.19 13.28
N GLY A 94 -7.43 -13.69 13.30
CA GLY A 94 -8.62 -12.90 13.53
C GLY A 94 -9.84 -13.45 12.79
N PRO A 95 -10.96 -12.70 12.83
CA PRO A 95 -12.24 -13.16 12.30
C PRO A 95 -12.18 -13.58 10.82
N SER A 96 -11.36 -12.91 10.01
CA SER A 96 -11.17 -13.22 8.58
C SER A 96 -10.56 -14.59 8.30
N CYS A 97 -10.07 -15.32 9.32
CA CYS A 97 -9.49 -16.65 9.20
C CYS A 97 -10.08 -17.70 10.16
N SER A 98 -10.62 -17.28 11.31
CA SER A 98 -11.03 -18.22 12.38
C SER A 98 -12.54 -18.37 12.58
N ASP A 99 -13.35 -17.43 12.09
CA ASP A 99 -14.81 -17.42 12.29
C ASP A 99 -15.55 -17.54 10.95
N PRO A 100 -16.52 -18.46 10.76
CA PRO A 100 -17.22 -18.61 9.48
C PRO A 100 -17.88 -17.33 8.96
N ALA A 101 -18.46 -16.50 9.84
CA ALA A 101 -19.07 -15.23 9.42
C ALA A 101 -17.98 -14.19 9.09
N GLY A 102 -16.94 -14.10 9.92
CA GLY A 102 -15.77 -13.27 9.69
C GLY A 102 -15.01 -13.61 8.41
N ILE A 103 -14.86 -14.90 8.07
CA ILE A 103 -14.27 -15.37 6.81
C ILE A 103 -15.05 -14.83 5.63
N LYS A 104 -16.38 -15.00 5.63
CA LYS A 104 -17.21 -14.51 4.53
C LYS A 104 -17.09 -12.99 4.35
N ILE A 105 -17.19 -12.24 5.45
CA ILE A 105 -17.07 -10.77 5.42
C ILE A 105 -15.67 -10.34 4.97
N GLY A 106 -14.63 -10.98 5.50
CA GLY A 106 -13.24 -10.69 5.16
C GLY A 106 -12.92 -10.98 3.71
N ASP A 107 -13.38 -12.11 3.18
CA ASP A 107 -13.19 -12.48 1.78
C ASP A 107 -13.92 -11.54 0.83
N GLU A 108 -15.17 -11.15 1.14
CA GLU A 108 -15.92 -10.14 0.38
C GLU A 108 -15.17 -8.79 0.36
N ARG A 109 -14.66 -8.33 1.51
CA ARG A 109 -13.89 -7.08 1.60
C ARG A 109 -12.57 -7.14 0.83
N ARG A 110 -11.77 -8.20 1.02
CA ARG A 110 -10.48 -8.38 0.35
C ARG A 110 -10.65 -8.50 -1.17
N ALA A 111 -11.70 -9.20 -1.63
CA ALA A 111 -12.09 -9.24 -3.03
C ALA A 111 -12.50 -7.86 -3.55
N GLN A 112 -13.21 -7.05 -2.75
CA GLN A 112 -13.57 -5.68 -3.11
C GLN A 112 -12.32 -4.80 -3.26
N PHE A 113 -11.35 -4.89 -2.35
CA PHE A 113 -10.10 -4.12 -2.46
C PHE A 113 -9.37 -4.38 -3.77
N ARG A 114 -9.30 -5.65 -4.17
CA ARG A 114 -8.65 -6.09 -5.41
C ARG A 114 -9.43 -5.68 -6.66
N SER A 115 -10.75 -5.87 -6.67
CA SER A 115 -11.58 -5.72 -7.88
C SER A 115 -12.10 -4.31 -8.10
N GLN A 116 -12.20 -3.49 -7.05
CA GLN A 116 -12.78 -2.15 -7.10
C GLN A 116 -11.76 -1.13 -6.58
N PRO A 117 -10.76 -0.75 -7.40
CA PRO A 117 -9.86 0.33 -7.03
C PRO A 117 -10.66 1.62 -6.87
N VAL A 118 -10.47 2.33 -5.76
CA VAL A 118 -11.01 3.67 -5.62
C VAL A 118 -10.13 4.59 -6.44
N ILE A 119 -10.71 5.25 -7.44
CA ILE A 119 -10.07 6.30 -8.21
C ILE A 119 -11.00 7.50 -8.21
N VAL A 120 -10.61 8.55 -7.50
CA VAL A 120 -11.27 9.85 -7.54
C VAL A 120 -10.45 10.82 -8.38
N SER A 121 -11.14 11.65 -9.17
CA SER A 121 -10.55 12.73 -9.95
C SER A 121 -11.09 14.07 -9.45
N GLN A 122 -10.36 15.13 -9.75
CA GLN A 122 -10.79 16.49 -9.45
C GLN A 122 -12.19 16.77 -10.04
N PRO A 123 -13.12 17.38 -9.28
CA PRO A 123 -14.40 17.80 -9.82
C PRO A 123 -14.22 18.81 -10.96
N LEU A 124 -14.99 18.65 -12.04
CA LEU A 124 -15.02 19.60 -13.15
C LEU A 124 -15.71 20.92 -12.77
N ALA A 125 -16.67 20.85 -11.85
CA ALA A 125 -17.37 21.99 -11.30
C ALA A 125 -16.80 22.34 -9.91
N PRO A 126 -16.83 23.61 -9.49
CA PRO A 126 -16.53 23.98 -8.11
C PRO A 126 -17.45 23.21 -7.15
N SER A 127 -16.90 22.79 -6.00
CA SER A 127 -17.72 22.27 -4.92
C SER A 127 -18.76 23.32 -4.49
N PRO A 128 -19.98 22.92 -4.11
CA PRO A 128 -20.94 23.83 -3.50
C PRO A 128 -20.32 24.53 -2.29
N ASP A 129 -20.66 25.80 -2.06
CA ASP A 129 -20.11 26.59 -0.93
C ASP A 129 -20.38 25.95 0.45
N SER A 130 -21.36 25.05 0.54
CA SER A 130 -21.73 24.30 1.74
C SER A 130 -20.86 23.07 2.02
N GLU A 131 -20.00 22.65 1.10
CA GLU A 131 -19.17 21.45 1.24
C GLU A 131 -17.69 21.79 1.41
N ALA A 132 -16.98 20.94 2.16
CA ALA A 132 -15.53 21.07 2.28
C ALA A 132 -14.86 20.90 0.89
N PRO A 133 -13.82 21.68 0.56
CA PRO A 133 -13.12 21.59 -0.74
C PRO A 133 -12.53 20.20 -1.07
N ASP A 134 -12.36 19.35 -0.05
CA ASP A 134 -11.85 17.97 -0.17
C ASP A 134 -12.92 16.90 0.12
N ALA A 135 -14.21 17.25 0.14
CA ALA A 135 -15.30 16.28 0.39
C ALA A 135 -15.33 15.13 -0.63
N TRP A 136 -14.96 15.38 -1.90
CA TRP A 136 -14.88 14.38 -2.96
C TRP A 136 -13.72 13.38 -2.76
N VAL A 137 -12.79 13.64 -1.82
CA VAL A 137 -11.64 12.79 -1.50
C VAL A 137 -12.02 11.68 -0.50
N GLN A 138 -13.14 11.82 0.19
CA GLN A 138 -13.61 10.90 1.23
C GLN A 138 -13.61 9.40 0.84
N PRO A 139 -13.95 9.00 -0.40
CA PRO A 139 -13.84 7.59 -0.80
C PRO A 139 -12.43 7.01 -0.66
N VAL A 140 -11.38 7.81 -0.91
CA VAL A 140 -9.98 7.36 -0.79
C VAL A 140 -9.58 7.22 0.67
N HIS A 141 -9.97 8.17 1.52
CA HIS A 141 -9.75 8.08 2.97
C HIS A 141 -10.43 6.85 3.56
N ARG A 142 -11.70 6.63 3.18
CA ARG A 142 -12.45 5.44 3.59
C ARG A 142 -11.72 4.16 3.19
N ARG A 143 -11.24 4.07 1.95
CA ARG A 143 -10.51 2.88 1.51
C ARG A 143 -9.22 2.64 2.29
N LEU A 144 -8.46 3.69 2.62
CA LEU A 144 -7.27 3.55 3.47
C LEU A 144 -7.63 3.04 4.86
N GLN A 145 -8.68 3.61 5.46
CA GLN A 145 -9.16 3.17 6.77
C GLN A 145 -9.62 1.70 6.74
N GLU A 146 -10.39 1.30 5.73
CA GLU A 146 -10.84 -0.09 5.55
C GLU A 146 -9.66 -1.07 5.44
N LEU A 147 -8.58 -0.70 4.74
CA LEU A 147 -7.36 -1.51 4.61
C LEU A 147 -6.60 -1.60 5.94
N GLU A 148 -6.55 -0.53 6.72
CA GLU A 148 -5.93 -0.50 8.06
C GLU A 148 -6.71 -1.32 9.07
N GLU A 149 -8.04 -1.17 9.09
CA GLU A 149 -8.94 -1.94 9.93
C GLU A 149 -8.89 -3.43 9.58
N GLU A 150 -8.71 -3.80 8.32
CA GLU A 150 -8.50 -5.19 7.89
C GLU A 150 -7.06 -5.67 8.17
N GLY A 151 -6.12 -4.77 8.49
CA GLY A 151 -4.71 -5.11 8.81
C GLY A 151 -3.90 -5.53 7.58
N VAL A 152 -4.21 -4.98 6.40
CA VAL A 152 -3.58 -5.37 5.13
C VAL A 152 -2.83 -4.19 4.48
N GLN A 153 -2.11 -3.40 5.26
CA GLN A 153 -1.35 -2.24 4.74
C GLN A 153 -0.21 -2.65 3.79
N ALA A 154 0.28 -3.89 3.86
CA ALA A 154 1.35 -4.43 3.00
C ALA A 154 0.86 -4.87 1.61
N CYS A 155 -0.07 -4.14 0.99
CA CYS A 155 -0.58 -4.43 -0.34
C CYS A 155 -0.48 -3.22 -1.28
N GLY A 156 -0.42 -3.48 -2.59
CA GLY A 156 -0.33 -2.41 -3.60
C GLY A 156 -1.52 -1.45 -3.58
N GLU A 157 -2.65 -1.88 -3.04
CA GLU A 157 -3.90 -1.11 -3.00
C GLU A 157 -3.79 0.00 -1.95
N PHE A 158 -3.08 -0.27 -0.85
CA PHE A 158 -2.72 0.73 0.16
C PHE A 158 -1.75 1.77 -0.40
N SER A 159 -0.68 1.32 -1.08
CA SER A 159 0.28 2.20 -1.77
C SER A 159 -0.42 3.12 -2.77
N ARG A 160 -1.34 2.56 -3.58
CA ARG A 160 -2.07 3.31 -4.62
C ARG A 160 -2.97 4.38 -4.01
N ALA A 161 -3.72 4.05 -2.96
CA ALA A 161 -4.59 5.01 -2.28
C ALA A 161 -3.79 6.15 -1.63
N LEU A 162 -2.64 5.85 -1.00
CA LEU A 162 -1.76 6.90 -0.48
C LEU A 162 -1.20 7.80 -1.58
N PHE A 163 -0.80 7.23 -2.72
CA PHE A 163 -0.25 8.00 -3.84
C PHE A 163 -1.29 8.95 -4.42
N GLN A 164 -2.53 8.48 -4.51
CA GLN A 164 -3.65 9.29 -4.92
C GLN A 164 -3.88 10.48 -3.97
N LEU A 165 -3.82 10.28 -2.65
CA LEU A 165 -3.92 11.39 -1.70
C LEU A 165 -2.77 12.40 -1.83
N VAL A 166 -1.54 11.94 -2.09
CA VAL A 166 -0.40 12.84 -2.38
C VAL A 166 -0.71 13.74 -3.57
N ASN A 167 -1.23 13.19 -4.66
CA ASN A 167 -1.55 13.95 -5.87
C ASN A 167 -2.75 14.89 -5.67
N ILE A 168 -3.80 14.42 -4.99
CA ILE A 168 -5.00 15.20 -4.67
C ILE A 168 -4.65 16.39 -3.79
N TYR A 169 -3.92 16.18 -2.70
CA TYR A 169 -3.54 17.29 -1.81
C TYR A 169 -2.49 18.20 -2.44
N SER A 170 -1.69 17.70 -3.39
CA SER A 170 -0.84 18.55 -4.22
C SER A 170 -1.68 19.49 -5.09
N TYR A 171 -2.75 18.98 -5.69
CA TYR A 171 -3.72 19.78 -6.45
C TYR A 171 -4.48 20.79 -5.57
N LEU A 172 -4.91 20.37 -4.38
CA LEU A 172 -5.54 21.27 -3.39
C LEU A 172 -4.55 22.26 -2.76
N GLN A 173 -3.25 22.12 -3.06
CA GLN A 173 -2.15 22.94 -2.54
C GLN A 173 -2.00 22.87 -1.00
N ASP A 174 -2.47 21.78 -0.40
CA ASP A 174 -2.34 21.48 1.02
C ASP A 174 -1.00 20.76 1.26
N VAL A 175 0.07 21.55 1.34
CA VAL A 175 1.45 21.03 1.45
C VAL A 175 1.64 20.18 2.70
N GLU A 176 0.95 20.48 3.80
CA GLU A 176 1.04 19.74 5.05
C GLU A 176 0.50 18.32 4.90
N LYS A 177 -0.71 18.17 4.34
CA LYS A 177 -1.27 16.84 4.05
C LYS A 177 -0.44 16.09 3.01
N VAL A 178 0.09 16.77 1.99
CA VAL A 178 1.01 16.12 1.03
C VAL A 178 2.21 15.53 1.74
N MET A 179 2.89 16.29 2.61
CA MET A 179 4.05 15.82 3.36
C MET A 179 3.69 14.66 4.30
N MET A 180 2.53 14.71 4.95
CA MET A 180 2.02 13.63 5.80
C MET A 180 1.86 12.31 5.03
N TYR A 181 1.13 12.32 3.90
CA TYR A 181 0.93 11.11 3.09
C TYR A 181 2.20 10.68 2.36
N ALA A 182 3.04 11.63 1.92
CA ALA A 182 4.34 11.36 1.31
C ALA A 182 5.27 10.61 2.27
N LYS A 183 5.29 10.99 3.56
CA LYS A 183 6.06 10.26 4.58
C LYS A 183 5.59 8.81 4.71
N LYS A 184 4.27 8.60 4.72
CA LYS A 184 3.66 7.28 4.87
C LYS A 184 3.95 6.36 3.68
N ILE A 185 3.70 6.83 2.46
CA ILE A 185 3.94 6.03 1.25
C ILE A 185 5.42 5.79 0.98
N LYS A 186 6.30 6.72 1.36
CA LYS A 186 7.76 6.50 1.28
C LYS A 186 8.18 5.26 2.07
N GLY A 187 7.57 5.02 3.23
CA GLY A 187 7.77 3.80 4.00
C GLY A 187 7.43 2.56 3.18
N VAL A 188 6.25 2.56 2.55
CA VAL A 188 5.76 1.44 1.73
C VAL A 188 6.61 1.22 0.47
N TYR A 189 6.97 2.29 -0.25
CA TYR A 189 7.81 2.20 -1.45
C TYR A 189 9.19 1.61 -1.14
N ARG A 190 9.76 1.96 0.02
CA ARG A 190 11.02 1.39 0.48
C ARG A 190 10.93 -0.13 0.68
N VAL A 191 9.78 -0.63 1.14
CA VAL A 191 9.50 -2.07 1.21
C VAL A 191 9.38 -2.67 -0.18
N GLU A 192 8.71 -2.01 -1.11
CA GLU A 192 8.59 -2.48 -2.49
C GLU A 192 9.90 -2.40 -3.29
N GLY A 193 11.00 -1.91 -2.70
CA GLY A 193 12.27 -1.67 -3.40
C GLY A 193 12.19 -0.55 -4.43
N LYS A 194 11.19 0.34 -4.31
CA LYS A 194 10.94 1.45 -5.23
C LYS A 194 11.38 2.77 -4.63
N ASP A 195 11.87 3.66 -5.48
CA ASP A 195 12.13 5.04 -5.09
C ASP A 195 10.85 5.87 -5.15
N PHE A 196 10.52 6.53 -4.04
CA PHE A 196 9.44 7.50 -4.02
C PHE A 196 9.88 8.82 -4.69
N PRO A 197 9.04 9.48 -5.51
CA PRO A 197 9.47 10.63 -6.29
C PRO A 197 10.00 11.78 -5.42
N ALA A 198 11.23 12.22 -5.72
CA ALA A 198 11.98 13.15 -4.89
C ALA A 198 11.30 14.53 -4.73
N GLN A 199 10.42 14.92 -5.67
CA GLN A 199 9.68 16.18 -5.54
C GLN A 199 8.83 16.25 -4.27
N PHE A 200 8.38 15.12 -3.73
CA PHE A 200 7.52 15.09 -2.55
C PHE A 200 8.30 15.11 -1.23
N TYR A 201 9.63 15.28 -1.26
CA TYR A 201 10.46 15.39 -0.06
C TYR A 201 10.57 16.81 0.51
N SER A 202 10.09 17.82 -0.21
CA SER A 202 10.16 19.21 0.27
C SER A 202 8.99 20.03 -0.25
N ALA A 203 8.60 21.06 0.51
CA ALA A 203 7.58 22.02 0.08
C ALA A 203 7.90 22.65 -1.28
N LYS A 204 9.18 22.95 -1.55
CA LYS A 204 9.63 23.51 -2.85
C LYS A 204 9.42 22.51 -3.99
N GLY A 205 9.69 21.22 -3.75
CA GLY A 205 9.45 20.17 -4.73
C GLY A 205 7.96 19.93 -4.97
N ILE A 206 7.14 19.89 -3.90
CA ILE A 206 5.68 19.72 -3.98
C ILE A 206 5.07 20.81 -4.84
N LYS A 207 5.48 22.07 -4.62
CA LYS A 207 5.02 23.20 -5.43
C LYS A 207 5.35 23.07 -6.90
N ARG A 208 6.39 22.30 -7.28
CA ARG A 208 6.77 22.02 -8.68
C ARG A 208 6.09 20.77 -9.25
N SER A 209 5.32 20.04 -8.44
CA SER A 209 4.62 18.85 -8.91
C SER A 209 3.57 19.21 -9.99
N PRO A 210 3.30 18.30 -10.95
CA PRO A 210 2.33 18.57 -12.01
C PRO A 210 0.95 18.98 -11.48
N TYR A 211 0.46 18.30 -10.44
CA TYR A 211 -0.85 18.58 -9.85
C TYR A 211 -0.94 19.94 -9.16
N TYR A 212 0.13 20.36 -8.46
CA TYR A 212 0.17 21.70 -7.86
C TYR A 212 0.17 22.79 -8.93
N GLN A 213 1.00 22.62 -9.96
CA GLN A 213 1.10 23.56 -11.08
C GLN A 213 -0.20 23.62 -11.89
N MET A 214 -0.89 22.50 -12.06
CA MET A 214 -2.20 22.45 -12.71
C MET A 214 -3.22 23.36 -12.00
N ARG A 215 -3.25 23.38 -10.66
CA ARG A 215 -4.13 24.27 -9.89
C ARG A 215 -3.75 25.75 -10.05
N GLU A 216 -2.46 26.09 -10.06
CA GLU A 216 -1.98 27.45 -10.33
C GLU A 216 -2.43 27.93 -11.73
N MET A 217 -2.29 27.07 -12.74
CA MET A 217 -2.72 27.37 -14.11
C MET A 217 -4.24 27.61 -14.17
N GLN A 218 -5.05 26.76 -13.54
CA GLN A 218 -6.51 26.94 -13.49
C GLN A 218 -6.92 28.26 -12.83
N LYS A 219 -6.23 28.68 -11.77
CA LYS A 219 -6.45 29.99 -11.12
C LYS A 219 -6.08 31.15 -12.06
N SER A 220 -4.98 31.03 -12.81
CA SER A 220 -4.55 32.08 -13.75
C SER A 220 -5.41 32.20 -15.02
N VAL A 221 -6.01 31.11 -15.47
CA VAL A 221 -6.78 31.05 -16.74
C VAL A 221 -8.29 31.27 -16.51
N GLY A 222 -8.73 31.51 -15.27
CA GLY A 222 -10.14 31.81 -14.98
C GLY A 222 -11.06 30.59 -15.02
N GLY A 223 -10.57 29.39 -14.66
CA GLY A 223 -11.41 28.26 -14.31
C GLY A 223 -11.77 27.24 -15.41
N SER A 224 -11.26 27.37 -16.64
CA SER A 224 -11.50 26.37 -17.70
C SER A 224 -10.21 26.00 -18.44
N MET A 225 -9.70 24.79 -18.18
CA MET A 225 -8.66 24.14 -19.00
C MET A 225 -9.16 22.75 -19.41
N PRO A 226 -8.99 22.32 -20.67
CA PRO A 226 -9.48 21.02 -21.14
C PRO A 226 -8.68 19.86 -20.53
N ALA A 227 -9.37 18.74 -20.27
CA ALA A 227 -8.90 17.54 -19.58
C ALA A 227 -7.80 16.71 -20.32
N ILE A 228 -7.04 17.29 -21.24
CA ILE A 228 -6.19 16.53 -22.19
C ILE A 228 -4.84 16.10 -21.56
N LEU A 229 -4.45 16.59 -20.39
CA LEU A 229 -3.18 16.22 -19.76
C LEU A 229 -3.26 15.06 -18.75
N MET A 230 -4.35 14.28 -18.75
CA MET A 230 -4.66 13.30 -17.69
C MET A 230 -4.33 11.84 -18.06
N THR A 231 -3.22 11.58 -18.75
CA THR A 231 -2.70 10.21 -18.92
C THR A 231 -1.19 10.17 -18.76
N PHE A 232 -0.73 10.01 -17.53
CA PHE A 232 0.51 9.27 -17.24
C PHE A 232 0.19 8.36 -16.05
N GLY A 233 -0.08 7.10 -16.38
CA GLY A 233 -0.17 5.99 -15.42
C GLY A 233 1.21 5.46 -15.05
#